data_AF-A0A0H3ACP1-F1
#
_entry.id   AF-A0A0H3ACP1-F1
#
_cell.length_a   1.000
_cell.length_b   1.000
_cell.length_c   1.000
_cell.angle_alpha   90.00
_cell.angle_beta   90.00
_cell.angle_gamma   90.00
#
_symmetry.space_group_name_H-M   'P 1'
#
loop_
_entity.id
_entity.type
_entity.pdbx_description
1 polymer ?
#
loop_
_entity_poly.entity_id
_entity_poly.type
_entity_poly.pdbx_seq_one_letter_code
_entity_poly.pdbx_strand_id
1 'polypeptide(L)'
;MSRHGVVSAVPGRRHPSRCPAMCVGRLISGVVREGACHPFRAVVVVLGLVLFGCAGGGQDRGEEVTMRACRVCHGADRLCAGLGRLDEKGWDEVVGRMVTHGASLTAEERNLAVGWLVSRKPGDKPPCP
;
A
#
# COMPACT_ATOMS: atom_id res chain seq x y z
N MET A 1 -42.57 31.63 5.44
CA MET A 1 -42.29 30.44 4.61
C MET A 1 -40.93 29.90 5.02
N SER A 2 -40.91 29.04 6.04
CA SER A 2 -39.71 28.43 6.62
C SER A 2 -39.17 27.32 5.73
N ARG A 3 -37.84 27.26 5.57
CA ARG A 3 -37.15 26.05 5.11
C ARG A 3 -36.18 25.60 6.20
N HIS A 4 -36.61 24.59 6.94
CA HIS A 4 -35.77 23.86 7.88
C HIS A 4 -34.78 22.97 7.12
N GLY A 5 -33.51 23.06 7.49
CA GLY A 5 -32.46 22.14 7.04
C GLY A 5 -32.57 20.79 7.76
N VAL A 6 -32.26 19.72 7.03
CA VAL A 6 -32.10 18.37 7.57
C VAL A 6 -30.67 17.92 7.28
N VAL A 7 -29.86 17.83 8.34
CA VAL A 7 -28.57 17.12 8.35
C VAL A 7 -28.88 15.68 8.74
N SER A 8 -28.71 14.74 7.81
CA SER A 8 -28.78 13.31 8.11
C SER A 8 -27.40 12.79 8.52
N ALA A 9 -27.32 12.27 9.75
CA ALA A 9 -26.17 11.57 10.29
C ALA A 9 -25.92 10.23 9.58
N VAL A 10 -24.66 9.94 9.23
CA VAL A 10 -24.23 8.64 8.72
C VAL A 10 -23.79 7.78 9.92
N PRO A 11 -24.39 6.60 10.16
CA PRO A 11 -23.96 5.70 11.22
C PRO A 11 -22.67 4.97 10.84
N GLY A 12 -21.71 4.99 11.77
CA GLY A 12 -20.43 4.30 11.64
C GLY A 12 -20.59 2.78 11.55
N ARG A 13 -20.00 2.18 10.51
CA ARG A 13 -19.82 0.73 10.43
C ARG A 13 -18.46 0.38 11.03
N ARG A 14 -18.54 -0.31 12.18
CA ARG A 14 -17.45 -1.09 12.75
C ARG A 14 -17.10 -2.20 11.78
N HIS A 15 -15.87 -2.23 11.25
CA HIS A 15 -15.33 -3.44 10.66
C HIS A 15 -14.41 -4.13 11.69
N PRO A 16 -14.76 -5.34 12.11
CA PRO A 16 -13.91 -6.13 13.01
C PRO A 16 -12.68 -6.65 12.27
N SER A 17 -11.56 -6.58 12.98
CA SER A 17 -10.33 -7.32 12.71
C SER A 17 -10.63 -8.76 12.30
N ARG A 18 -10.30 -9.11 11.05
CA ARG A 18 -10.09 -10.48 10.63
C ARG A 18 -8.95 -10.54 9.63
N CYS A 19 -7.77 -10.89 10.13
CA CYS A 19 -6.84 -11.70 9.37
C CYS A 19 -7.53 -13.01 8.98
N PRO A 20 -7.37 -13.48 7.74
CA PRO A 20 -7.30 -14.89 7.48
C PRO A 20 -5.87 -15.23 7.09
N ALA A 21 -5.16 -15.80 8.05
CA ALA A 21 -4.12 -16.77 7.76
C ALA A 21 -4.72 -17.86 6.85
N MET A 22 -4.09 -18.05 5.70
CA MET A 22 -3.82 -19.32 5.05
C MET A 22 -4.66 -20.54 5.51
N CYS A 23 -5.54 -21.01 4.61
CA CYS A 23 -5.96 -22.41 4.57
C CYS A 23 -5.75 -22.94 3.15
N VAL A 24 -4.57 -23.55 2.96
CA VAL A 24 -4.31 -24.87 2.34
C VAL A 24 -5.41 -25.45 1.43
N GLY A 25 -5.00 -25.84 0.22
CA GLY A 25 -5.42 -27.15 -0.31
C GLY A 25 -5.77 -27.23 -1.79
N ARG A 26 -4.74 -27.59 -2.59
CA ARG A 26 -4.78 -28.60 -3.66
C ARG A 26 -5.54 -28.28 -4.96
N LEU A 27 -4.82 -28.38 -6.08
CA LEU A 27 -5.06 -29.33 -7.18
C LEU A 27 -4.37 -28.82 -8.46
N ILE A 28 -3.12 -29.20 -8.70
CA ILE A 28 -2.73 -29.60 -10.05
C ILE A 28 -1.95 -30.91 -9.97
N SER A 29 -2.68 -31.99 -10.27
CA SER A 29 -2.12 -33.25 -10.70
C SER A 29 -1.43 -33.03 -12.06
N GLY A 30 -0.23 -33.57 -12.23
CA GLY A 30 0.30 -33.83 -13.57
C GLY A 30 1.70 -33.26 -13.83
N VAL A 31 2.73 -33.89 -13.28
CA VAL A 31 3.91 -34.17 -14.11
C VAL A 31 4.41 -35.58 -13.81
N VAL A 32 4.28 -36.38 -14.86
CA VAL A 32 4.79 -37.70 -15.18
C VAL A 32 5.81 -38.37 -14.22
N ARG A 33 5.48 -39.63 -13.96
CA ARG A 33 6.36 -40.71 -13.46
C ARG A 33 7.33 -41.09 -14.58
N GLU A 34 8.62 -40.93 -14.37
CA GLU A 34 9.71 -41.72 -14.98
C GLU A 34 10.88 -41.81 -13.99
N GLY A 35 11.54 -42.97 -13.94
CA GLY A 35 12.30 -43.45 -12.78
C GLY A 35 13.69 -42.85 -12.51
N ALA A 36 14.29 -43.41 -11.47
CA ALA A 36 15.68 -43.30 -11.00
C ALA A 36 16.01 -42.22 -9.95
N CYS A 37 16.46 -42.73 -8.80
CA CYS A 37 17.10 -42.02 -7.69
C CYS A 37 18.09 -40.94 -8.17
N HIS A 38 17.82 -39.67 -7.88
CA HIS A 38 18.82 -38.61 -7.98
C HIS A 38 18.89 -37.84 -6.65
N PRO A 39 19.87 -38.14 -5.76
CA PRO A 39 20.03 -37.48 -4.46
C PRO A 39 20.51 -36.02 -4.59
N PHE A 40 20.73 -35.51 -5.81
CA PHE A 40 21.34 -34.21 -6.06
C PHE A 40 20.36 -33.03 -6.06
N ARG A 41 19.05 -33.28 -6.17
CA ARG A 41 18.05 -32.19 -6.25
C ARG A 41 17.66 -31.59 -4.90
N ALA A 42 17.94 -32.27 -3.79
CA ALA A 42 17.52 -31.82 -2.47
C ALA A 42 18.33 -30.62 -1.93
N VAL A 43 19.62 -30.53 -2.26
CA VAL A 43 20.53 -29.51 -1.69
C VAL A 43 20.28 -28.10 -2.26
N VAL A 44 19.93 -27.99 -3.54
CA VAL A 44 19.73 -26.70 -4.21
C VAL A 44 18.46 -25.99 -3.73
N VAL A 45 17.42 -26.75 -3.36
CA VAL A 45 16.14 -26.17 -2.89
C VAL A 45 16.26 -25.59 -1.48
N VAL A 46 17.07 -26.19 -0.60
CA VAL A 46 17.24 -25.71 0.79
C VAL A 46 18.11 -24.44 0.86
N LEU A 47 19.15 -24.33 0.02
CA LEU A 47 20.02 -23.14 0.00
C LEU A 47 19.37 -21.93 -0.69
N GLY A 48 18.48 -22.14 -1.66
CA GLY A 48 17.76 -21.06 -2.35
C GLY A 48 16.66 -20.39 -1.50
N LEU A 49 16.09 -21.10 -0.53
CA LEU A 49 14.98 -20.61 0.30
C LEU A 49 15.41 -19.65 1.43
N VAL A 50 16.70 -19.63 1.80
CA VAL A 50 17.23 -18.80 2.90
C VAL A 50 17.64 -17.39 2.44
N LEU A 51 17.99 -17.21 1.16
CA LEU A 51 18.44 -15.92 0.62
C LEU A 51 17.32 -15.05 0.02
N PHE A 52 16.11 -15.59 -0.12
CA PHE A 52 14.94 -14.87 -0.68
C PHE A 52 14.02 -14.33 0.43
N GLY A 53 14.61 -13.86 1.53
CA GLY A 53 13.90 -13.30 2.68
C GLY A 53 13.27 -11.92 2.37
N CYS A 54 11.96 -11.91 2.17
CA CYS A 54 10.98 -10.82 2.18
C CYS A 54 11.50 -9.36 2.15
N ALA A 55 11.58 -8.75 0.96
CA ALA A 55 11.60 -7.30 0.75
C ALA A 55 10.17 -6.72 0.55
N GLY A 56 9.20 -7.14 1.37
CA GLY A 56 7.76 -6.90 1.12
C GLY A 56 7.14 -5.67 1.79
N GLY A 57 7.80 -5.01 2.75
CA GLY A 57 7.12 -4.06 3.65
C GLY A 57 7.13 -2.57 3.26
N GLY A 58 7.85 -2.18 2.20
CA GLY A 58 8.04 -0.75 1.88
C GLY A 58 6.78 -0.06 1.33
N GLN A 59 6.05 -0.75 0.44
CA GLN A 59 4.87 -0.19 -0.22
C GLN A 59 3.70 -0.01 0.75
N ASP A 60 3.44 -1.01 1.60
CA ASP A 60 2.36 -0.97 2.60
C ASP A 60 2.58 0.15 3.62
N ARG A 61 3.83 0.36 4.05
CA ARG A 61 4.18 1.45 4.98
C ARG A 61 4.06 2.84 4.34
N GLY A 62 4.40 2.97 3.06
CA GLY A 62 4.23 4.22 2.32
C GLY A 62 2.76 4.61 2.14
N GLU A 63 1.88 3.64 1.88
CA GLU A 63 0.44 3.84 1.88
C GLU A 63 -0.07 4.31 3.25
N GLU A 64 0.30 3.59 4.31
CA GLU A 64 -0.13 3.90 5.68
C GLU A 64 0.26 5.32 6.08
N VAL A 65 1.52 5.70 5.87
CA VAL A 65 2.04 7.04 6.17
C VAL A 65 1.25 8.10 5.38
N THR A 66 1.07 7.88 4.07
CA THR A 66 0.38 8.84 3.20
C THR A 66 -1.07 9.03 3.62
N MET A 67 -1.79 7.93 3.86
CA MET A 67 -3.20 7.96 4.25
C MET A 67 -3.40 8.48 5.67
N ARG A 68 -2.42 8.34 6.57
CA ARG A 68 -2.46 8.94 7.91
C ARG A 68 -2.20 10.43 7.88
N ALA A 69 -1.19 10.89 7.14
CA ALA A 69 -0.67 12.26 7.25
C ALA A 69 -1.33 13.24 6.26
N CYS A 70 -1.54 12.84 5.00
CA CYS A 70 -1.85 13.79 3.93
C CYS A 70 -3.33 14.22 3.86
N ARG A 71 -4.22 13.54 4.59
CA ARG A 71 -5.67 13.80 4.61
C ARG A 71 -6.18 14.49 5.87
N VAL A 72 -5.28 14.88 6.78
CA VAL A 72 -5.66 15.49 8.07
C VAL A 72 -6.22 16.90 7.88
N CYS A 73 -5.66 17.66 6.93
CA CYS A 73 -6.01 19.06 6.73
C CYS A 73 -6.95 19.30 5.54
N HIS A 74 -7.00 18.38 4.57
CA HIS A 74 -7.87 18.48 3.39
C HIS A 74 -8.13 17.10 2.77
N GLY A 75 -9.10 17.03 1.86
CA GLY A 75 -9.45 15.81 1.11
C GLY A 75 -8.33 15.29 0.21
N ALA A 76 -8.54 14.10 -0.34
CA ALA A 76 -7.58 13.39 -1.20
C ALA A 76 -7.54 13.91 -2.65
N ASP A 77 -8.36 14.91 -3.00
CA ASP A 77 -8.42 15.49 -4.36
C ASP A 77 -7.03 15.96 -4.83
N ARG A 78 -6.23 16.51 -3.92
CA ARG A 78 -4.86 16.96 -4.22
C ARG A 78 -3.90 15.80 -4.48
N LEU A 79 -4.10 14.67 -3.81
CA LEU A 79 -3.32 13.45 -4.08
C LEU A 79 -3.68 12.97 -5.48
N CYS A 80 -4.97 12.80 -5.77
CA CYS A 80 -5.48 12.34 -7.07
C CYS A 80 -5.06 13.23 -8.23
N ALA A 81 -5.08 14.55 -8.05
CA ALA A 81 -4.64 15.49 -9.06
C ALA A 81 -3.13 15.40 -9.38
N GLY A 82 -2.33 14.83 -8.48
CA GLY A 82 -0.89 14.66 -8.65
C GLY A 82 -0.46 13.28 -9.15
N LEU A 83 -1.24 12.21 -8.91
CA LEU A 83 -0.85 10.85 -9.29
C LEU A 83 -0.62 10.73 -10.79
N GLY A 84 0.50 10.11 -11.19
CA GLY A 84 0.95 10.00 -12.58
C GLY A 84 1.34 11.32 -13.26
N ARG A 85 1.28 12.46 -12.56
CA ARG A 85 1.67 13.79 -13.09
C ARG A 85 2.92 14.34 -12.44
N LEU A 86 3.08 14.12 -11.15
CA LEU A 86 4.26 14.53 -10.40
C LEU A 86 5.26 13.37 -10.33
N ASP A 87 6.52 13.69 -10.61
CA ASP A 87 7.66 12.81 -10.36
C ASP A 87 8.13 12.93 -8.90
N GLU A 88 9.24 12.25 -8.57
CA GLU A 88 9.78 12.23 -7.20
C GLU A 88 10.04 13.63 -6.66
N LYS A 89 10.70 14.49 -7.44
CA LYS A 89 10.98 15.86 -7.05
C LYS A 89 9.69 16.67 -6.86
N GLY A 90 8.74 16.54 -7.77
CA GLY A 90 7.46 17.24 -7.67
C GLY A 90 6.68 16.84 -6.41
N TRP A 91 6.66 15.56 -6.07
CA TRP A 91 6.04 15.09 -4.82
C TRP A 91 6.82 15.53 -3.59
N ASP A 92 8.15 15.48 -3.64
CA ASP A 92 9.04 15.92 -2.57
C ASP A 92 8.76 17.39 -2.18
N GLU A 93 8.68 18.28 -3.17
CA GLU A 93 8.35 19.69 -2.97
C GLU A 93 6.95 19.89 -2.37
N VAL A 94 5.95 19.15 -2.86
CA VAL A 94 4.58 19.21 -2.34
C VAL A 94 4.52 18.75 -0.88
N VAL A 95 5.11 17.60 -0.57
CA VAL A 95 5.12 17.05 0.80
C VAL A 95 5.93 17.97 1.72
N GLY A 96 7.07 18.49 1.26
CA GLY A 96 7.88 19.46 1.99
C GLY A 96 7.09 20.72 2.37
N ARG A 97 6.34 21.29 1.42
CA ARG A 97 5.45 22.43 1.70
C ARG A 97 4.39 22.10 2.74
N MET A 98 3.84 20.87 2.73
CA MET A 98 2.86 20.46 3.75
C MET A 98 3.51 20.31 5.13
N VAL A 99 4.75 19.84 5.21
CA VAL A 99 5.52 19.80 6.46
C VAL A 99 5.73 21.22 7.00
N THR A 100 6.10 22.18 6.16
CA THR A 100 6.18 23.60 6.54
C THR A 100 4.84 24.15 7.05
N HIS A 101 3.72 23.65 6.55
CA HIS A 101 2.37 24.00 7.01
C HIS A 101 1.88 23.16 8.20
N GLY A 102 2.75 22.33 8.81
CA GLY A 102 2.44 21.59 10.04
C GLY A 102 2.07 20.13 9.86
N ALA A 103 2.23 19.55 8.66
CA ALA A 103 2.09 18.09 8.51
C ALA A 103 3.21 17.38 9.29
N SER A 104 2.81 16.46 10.18
CA SER A 104 3.75 15.71 11.03
C SER A 104 4.22 14.45 10.29
N LEU A 105 5.40 14.56 9.67
CA LEU A 105 6.11 13.48 8.98
C LEU A 105 7.59 13.55 9.38
N THR A 106 8.19 12.41 9.73
CA THR A 106 9.66 12.33 9.83
C THR A 106 10.30 12.36 8.44
N ALA A 107 11.62 12.55 8.36
CA ALA A 107 12.34 12.48 7.08
C ALA A 107 12.19 11.11 6.40
N GLU A 108 12.21 10.01 7.17
CA GLU A 108 12.01 8.65 6.66
C GLU A 108 10.58 8.48 6.14
N GLU A 109 9.58 8.93 6.90
CA GLU A 109 8.18 8.86 6.48
C GLU A 109 7.89 9.69 5.23
N ARG A 110 8.52 10.85 5.10
CA ARG A 110 8.44 11.66 3.89
C ARG A 110 8.95 10.90 2.68
N ASN A 111 10.11 10.24 2.79
CA ASN A 111 10.66 9.44 1.70
C ASN A 111 9.74 8.26 1.35
N LEU A 112 9.17 7.58 2.35
CA LEU A 112 8.20 6.50 2.13
C LEU A 112 6.93 7.00 1.42
N ALA A 113 6.41 8.15 1.83
CA ALA A 113 5.23 8.75 1.20
C ALA A 113 5.50 9.16 -0.26
N VAL A 114 6.62 9.85 -0.51
CA VAL A 114 7.02 10.26 -1.87
C VAL A 114 7.24 9.04 -2.76
N GLY A 115 7.98 8.04 -2.29
CA GLY A 115 8.23 6.79 -3.01
C GLY A 115 6.95 6.03 -3.33
N TRP A 116 5.99 6.02 -2.40
CA TRP A 116 4.69 5.42 -2.66
C TRP A 116 3.88 6.23 -3.69
N LEU A 117 3.82 7.56 -3.58
CA LEU A 117 3.08 8.44 -4.48
C LEU A 117 3.56 8.38 -5.93
N VAL A 118 4.87 8.32 -6.17
CA VAL A 118 5.42 8.20 -7.54
C VAL A 118 5.10 6.86 -8.20
N SER A 119 4.88 5.81 -7.40
CA SER A 119 4.56 4.48 -7.91
C SER A 119 3.12 4.35 -8.42
N ARG A 120 2.26 5.34 -8.11
CA ARG A 120 0.82 5.29 -8.39
C ARG A 120 0.49 5.84 -9.76
N LYS A 121 -0.52 5.22 -10.37
CA LYS A 121 -1.16 5.68 -11.60
C LYS A 121 -2.31 6.65 -11.28
N PRO A 122 -2.73 7.48 -12.25
CA PRO A 122 -3.91 8.31 -12.08
C PRO A 122 -5.14 7.47 -11.71
N GLY A 123 -5.88 7.87 -10.67
CA GLY A 123 -7.09 7.19 -10.22
C GLY A 123 -6.88 5.94 -9.35
N ASP A 124 -5.63 5.63 -8.98
CA ASP A 124 -5.35 4.50 -8.11
C ASP A 124 -5.99 4.67 -6.71
N LYS A 125 -6.63 3.60 -6.23
CA LYS A 125 -7.05 3.45 -4.83
C LYS A 125 -5.82 3.26 -3.92
N PRO A 126 -5.88 3.60 -2.62
CA PRO A 126 -7.00 4.14 -1.86
C PRO A 126 -7.30 5.65 -1.92
N PRO A 127 -6.42 6.57 -2.38
CA PRO A 127 -6.69 8.00 -2.24
C PRO A 127 -7.76 8.49 -3.22
N CYS A 128 -7.99 7.78 -4.33
CA CYS A 128 -8.95 8.17 -5.36
C CYS A 128 -10.20 7.28 -5.38
N PRO A 129 -11.40 7.87 -5.53
CA PRO A 129 -12.67 7.13 -5.62
C PRO A 129 -12.79 6.29 -6.90
#